data_AF-A0A1F8UL55-F1
#
_entry.id   AF-A0A1F8UL55-F1
#
_cell.length_a   1.000
_cell.length_b   1.000
_cell.length_c   1.000
_cell.angle_alpha   90.00
_cell.angle_beta   90.00
_cell.angle_gamma   90.00
#
_symmetry.space_group_name_H-M   'P 1'
#
loop_
_entity.id
_entity.type
_entity.pdbx_description
1 polymer ?
#
loop_
_entity_poly.entity_id
_entity_poly.type
_entity_poly.pdbx_seq_one_letter_code
_entity_poly.pdbx_strand_id
1 'polypeptide(L)'
;MYMLQKELINEYTVISTSFEGIGGDIFKEEKEFSSRVFKIFSDDMRFQDKELVEEIKKVNQNIESIEDLSNAITELCLNSKKKIVLMIDEVDKSSDNQMFLHFIGMLRNKYLDRNAEKDYTFHSVILAGVHDVKNLKLKLRPDDERKYNSPWNIAVDFNVDLSFNSKEISTMLVEYEKDHKTGMNINEISEDLYYYTSGYPFLVSKLCKLMDENLDKRFTKEGLEAAVKTMLKESNTLFDDLIKNLENNEDLYNVIYKILIEGEKVDYSIANPVLNKAIMFSIINEKDNRTKIHNKIFEIYIYNYMISKKQTGNMIQNYGSESQFIKEDGTLYMERILEKFQELMYQEYRQKDEKFIEREGRLLFLTFLKPIINGIGFYDVETETRNSQRMDIVVTYGKARYVIELKIWRGQKYEETGHKQLAEYLEIKQLDEGYMLVFDFRKGKEYTDKWMEVQGKRIYEVVV
;
A
#
# COMPACT_ATOMS: atom_id res chain seq x y z
N MET A 1 -10.74 16.42 -1.06
CA MET A 1 -11.05 17.73 -1.66
C MET A 1 -12.55 18.06 -1.62
N TYR A 2 -13.44 17.25 -2.20
CA TYR A 2 -14.89 17.54 -2.26
C TYR A 2 -15.56 17.89 -0.91
N MET A 3 -15.31 17.11 0.15
CA MET A 3 -15.90 17.39 1.47
C MET A 3 -15.39 18.72 2.05
N LEU A 4 -14.11 19.05 1.87
CA LEU A 4 -13.54 20.32 2.29
C LEU A 4 -14.18 21.50 1.53
N GLN A 5 -14.39 21.36 0.22
CA GLN A 5 -15.09 22.36 -0.58
C GLN A 5 -16.50 22.64 -0.02
N LYS A 6 -17.26 21.59 0.34
CA LYS A 6 -18.61 21.75 0.90
C LYS A 6 -18.64 22.56 2.20
N GLU A 7 -17.66 22.36 3.07
CA GLU A 7 -17.54 23.13 4.32
C GLU A 7 -17.18 24.60 4.04
N LEU A 8 -16.29 24.85 3.07
CA LEU A 8 -15.76 26.19 2.78
C LEU A 8 -16.73 27.09 2.01
N ILE A 9 -17.64 26.54 1.18
CA ILE A 9 -18.55 27.33 0.31
C ILE A 9 -19.44 28.31 1.10
N ASN A 10 -19.73 28.03 2.36
CA ASN A 10 -20.53 28.91 3.20
C ASN A 10 -19.82 30.25 3.46
N GLU A 11 -18.51 30.21 3.71
CA GLU A 11 -17.70 31.38 4.08
C GLU A 11 -16.92 31.98 2.91
N TYR A 12 -16.55 31.16 1.93
CA TYR A 12 -15.66 31.52 0.82
C TYR A 12 -16.30 31.23 -0.53
N THR A 13 -15.82 31.93 -1.57
CA THR A 13 -16.01 31.47 -2.95
C THR A 13 -14.92 30.44 -3.25
N VAL A 14 -15.29 29.20 -3.54
CA VAL A 14 -14.33 28.11 -3.73
C VAL A 14 -14.25 27.73 -5.20
N ILE A 15 -13.10 27.99 -5.83
CA ILE A 15 -12.79 27.49 -7.16
C ILE A 15 -12.08 26.15 -6.98
N SER A 16 -12.77 25.04 -7.28
CA SER A 16 -12.20 23.70 -7.23
C SER A 16 -11.99 23.16 -8.63
N THR A 17 -10.75 22.87 -8.99
CA THR A 17 -10.33 22.53 -10.36
C THR A 17 -9.28 21.41 -10.39
N SER A 18 -9.04 20.83 -11.57
CA SER A 18 -7.92 19.95 -11.88
C SER A 18 -7.39 20.33 -13.26
N PHE A 19 -6.07 20.25 -13.45
CA PHE A 19 -5.44 20.42 -14.76
C PHE A 19 -5.28 19.08 -15.52
N GLU A 20 -5.74 17.97 -14.93
CA GLU A 20 -5.80 16.66 -15.57
C GLU A 20 -6.86 16.65 -16.69
N GLY A 21 -6.57 15.95 -17.80
CA GLY A 21 -7.53 15.74 -18.89
C GLY A 21 -7.76 16.93 -19.84
N ILE A 22 -7.08 18.07 -19.64
CA ILE A 22 -7.25 19.29 -20.46
C ILE A 22 -6.54 19.20 -21.83
N GLY A 23 -5.66 18.20 -22.00
CA GLY A 23 -4.86 17.99 -23.20
C GLY A 23 -3.53 18.75 -23.19
N GLY A 24 -2.52 18.22 -23.86
CA GLY A 24 -1.15 18.76 -23.79
C GLY A 24 -0.93 20.09 -24.50
N ASP A 25 -1.87 20.54 -25.34
CA ASP A 25 -1.69 21.76 -26.15
C ASP A 25 -1.71 23.04 -25.31
N ILE A 26 -2.49 23.07 -24.22
CA ILE A 26 -2.54 24.20 -23.27
C ILE A 26 -1.17 24.52 -22.67
N PHE A 27 -0.29 23.53 -22.65
CA PHE A 27 0.97 23.55 -21.93
C PHE A 27 2.18 23.87 -22.85
N LYS A 28 1.94 24.13 -24.14
CA LYS A 28 2.98 24.38 -25.15
C LYS A 28 3.46 25.83 -25.20
N GLU A 29 2.53 26.77 -25.07
CA GLU A 29 2.80 28.20 -25.20
C GLU A 29 2.21 28.97 -24.02
N GLU A 30 2.91 29.99 -23.57
CA GLU A 30 2.51 30.81 -22.41
C GLU A 30 1.16 31.50 -22.64
N LYS A 31 0.92 32.00 -23.85
CA LYS A 31 -0.34 32.64 -24.26
C LYS A 31 -1.52 31.67 -24.18
N GLU A 32 -1.34 30.46 -24.71
CA GLU A 32 -2.39 29.45 -24.70
C GLU A 32 -2.71 28.98 -23.28
N PHE A 33 -1.68 28.78 -22.46
CA PHE A 33 -1.85 28.45 -21.04
C PHE A 33 -2.64 29.56 -20.33
N SER A 34 -2.12 30.78 -20.39
CA SER A 34 -2.61 31.91 -19.60
C SER A 34 -4.06 32.28 -19.93
N SER A 35 -4.42 32.28 -21.21
CA SER A 35 -5.79 32.56 -21.66
C SER A 35 -6.79 31.45 -21.30
N ARG A 36 -6.34 30.21 -21.13
CA ARG A 36 -7.21 29.07 -20.81
C ARG A 36 -7.42 28.83 -19.32
N VAL A 37 -6.52 29.25 -18.43
CA VAL A 37 -6.68 29.06 -16.97
C VAL A 37 -8.04 29.55 -16.47
N PHE A 38 -8.41 30.78 -16.82
CA PHE A 38 -9.71 31.35 -16.44
C PHE A 38 -10.90 30.72 -17.14
N LYS A 39 -10.71 30.15 -18.32
CA LYS A 39 -11.75 29.35 -18.96
C LYS A 39 -12.02 28.08 -18.15
N ILE A 40 -10.97 27.40 -17.68
CA ILE A 40 -11.09 26.22 -16.81
C ILE A 40 -11.86 26.58 -15.53
N PHE A 41 -11.46 27.67 -14.86
CA PHE A 41 -12.15 28.13 -13.65
C PHE A 41 -13.62 28.47 -13.92
N SER A 42 -13.91 29.10 -15.06
CA SER A 42 -15.29 29.42 -15.46
C SER A 42 -16.13 28.16 -15.71
N ASP A 43 -15.54 27.15 -16.35
CA ASP A 43 -16.22 25.89 -16.67
C ASP A 43 -16.54 25.12 -15.38
N ASP A 44 -15.60 25.05 -14.43
CA ASP A 44 -15.80 24.41 -13.11
C ASP A 44 -16.85 25.13 -12.25
N MET A 45 -16.92 26.46 -12.35
CA MET A 45 -17.83 27.29 -11.57
C MET A 45 -19.21 27.49 -12.22
N ARG A 46 -19.41 27.04 -13.46
CA ARG A 46 -20.60 27.32 -14.29
C ARG A 46 -21.93 26.97 -13.62
N PHE A 47 -21.93 25.94 -12.78
CA PHE A 47 -23.13 25.46 -12.06
C PHE A 47 -23.16 25.84 -10.58
N GLN A 48 -22.11 26.52 -10.08
CA GLN A 48 -21.94 26.84 -8.66
C GLN A 48 -22.12 28.32 -8.39
N ASP A 49 -21.48 29.18 -9.18
CA ASP A 49 -21.48 30.63 -8.97
C ASP A 49 -21.51 31.38 -10.31
N LYS A 50 -22.72 31.71 -10.78
CA LYS A 50 -22.91 32.43 -12.05
C LYS A 50 -22.35 33.85 -12.00
N GLU A 51 -22.36 34.49 -10.84
CA GLU A 51 -21.87 35.86 -10.70
C GLU A 51 -20.34 35.87 -10.88
N LEU A 52 -19.64 34.95 -10.21
CA LEU A 52 -18.20 34.79 -10.39
C LEU A 52 -17.84 34.47 -11.85
N VAL A 53 -18.60 33.61 -12.53
CA VAL A 53 -18.34 33.27 -13.94
C VAL A 53 -18.42 34.50 -14.84
N GLU A 54 -19.38 35.40 -14.61
CA GLU A 54 -19.45 36.65 -15.36
C GLU A 54 -18.28 37.59 -15.02
N GLU A 55 -17.83 37.64 -13.77
CA GLU A 55 -16.61 38.38 -13.40
C GLU A 55 -15.37 37.79 -14.06
N ILE A 56 -15.20 36.47 -14.08
CA ILE A 56 -14.09 35.80 -14.76
C ILE A 56 -14.09 36.16 -16.25
N LYS A 57 -15.23 36.17 -16.93
CA LYS A 57 -15.33 36.57 -18.35
C LYS A 57 -14.92 38.02 -18.59
N LYS A 58 -15.22 38.92 -17.65
CA LYS A 58 -14.85 40.34 -17.75
C LYS A 58 -13.35 40.53 -17.62
N VAL A 59 -12.70 39.84 -16.69
CA VAL A 59 -11.24 39.95 -16.49
C VAL A 59 -10.43 39.11 -17.48
N ASN A 60 -11.03 38.05 -18.05
CA ASN A 60 -10.38 37.20 -19.05
C ASN A 60 -10.42 37.83 -20.46
N GLN A 61 -9.83 39.01 -20.61
CA GLN A 61 -9.74 39.74 -21.88
C GLN A 61 -8.27 40.02 -22.21
N ASN A 62 -7.86 39.65 -23.42
CA ASN A 62 -6.50 39.89 -23.93
C ASN A 62 -5.36 39.33 -23.04
N ILE A 63 -5.56 38.18 -22.38
CA ILE A 63 -4.51 37.52 -21.61
C ILE A 63 -3.54 36.82 -22.56
N GLU A 64 -2.31 37.33 -22.67
CA GLU A 64 -1.27 36.77 -23.55
C GLU A 64 -0.05 36.23 -22.81
N SER A 65 0.06 36.51 -21.51
CA SER A 65 1.19 36.13 -20.66
C SER A 65 0.77 35.75 -19.24
N ILE A 66 1.70 35.15 -18.49
CA ILE A 66 1.51 34.87 -17.04
C ILE A 66 1.36 36.17 -16.24
N GLU A 67 1.98 37.26 -16.70
CA GLU A 67 1.83 38.59 -16.09
C GLU A 67 0.39 39.12 -16.28
N ASP A 68 -0.18 39.00 -17.49
CA ASP A 68 -1.57 39.38 -17.74
C ASP A 68 -2.53 38.54 -16.90
N LEU A 69 -2.29 37.23 -16.79
CA LEU A 69 -3.06 36.34 -15.93
C LEU A 69 -2.95 36.76 -14.45
N SER A 70 -1.76 37.11 -13.99
CA SER A 70 -1.54 37.61 -12.63
C SER A 70 -2.38 38.85 -12.34
N ASN A 71 -2.36 39.83 -13.25
CA ASN A 71 -3.14 41.07 -13.11
C ASN A 71 -4.64 40.78 -13.14
N ALA A 72 -5.09 39.87 -14.00
CA ALA A 72 -6.48 39.50 -14.10
C ALA A 72 -6.98 38.75 -12.83
N ILE A 73 -6.11 37.99 -12.14
CA ILE A 73 -6.40 37.41 -10.81
C ILE A 73 -6.57 38.50 -9.76
N THR A 74 -5.77 39.57 -9.80
CA THR A 74 -5.92 40.73 -8.90
C THR A 74 -7.29 41.35 -9.05
N GLU A 75 -7.68 41.68 -10.28
CA GLU A 75 -8.98 42.26 -10.59
C GLU A 75 -10.15 41.33 -10.18
N LEU A 76 -10.02 40.02 -10.43
CA LEU A 76 -11.04 39.05 -10.01
C LEU A 76 -11.23 39.05 -8.49
N CYS A 77 -10.13 39.04 -7.72
CA CYS A 77 -10.18 39.00 -6.27
C CYS A 77 -10.67 40.32 -5.67
N LEU A 78 -10.34 41.46 -6.29
CA LEU A 78 -10.82 42.79 -5.91
C LEU A 78 -12.33 42.93 -6.09
N ASN A 79 -12.85 42.43 -7.21
CA ASN A 79 -14.27 42.56 -7.58
C ASN A 79 -15.16 41.50 -6.90
N SER A 80 -14.56 40.46 -6.31
CA SER A 80 -15.30 39.40 -5.64
C SER A 80 -15.87 39.85 -4.28
N LYS A 81 -17.16 39.55 -4.04
CA LYS A 81 -17.84 39.84 -2.77
C LYS A 81 -17.30 39.04 -1.59
N LYS A 82 -16.86 37.81 -1.85
CA LYS A 82 -16.25 36.91 -0.86
C LYS A 82 -14.78 36.69 -1.20
N LYS A 83 -14.00 36.40 -0.17
CA LYS A 83 -12.64 35.89 -0.34
C LYS A 83 -12.69 34.59 -1.17
N ILE A 84 -11.79 34.49 -2.14
CA ILE A 84 -11.72 33.33 -3.03
C ILE A 84 -10.68 32.34 -2.51
N VAL A 85 -11.04 31.05 -2.42
CA VAL A 85 -10.11 29.93 -2.18
C VAL A 85 -9.96 29.14 -3.46
N LEU A 86 -8.72 28.94 -3.91
CA LEU A 86 -8.41 28.10 -5.06
C LEU A 86 -7.97 26.71 -4.57
N MET A 87 -8.60 25.67 -5.11
CA MET A 87 -8.33 24.26 -4.82
C MET A 87 -7.95 23.59 -6.14
N ILE A 88 -6.72 23.09 -6.25
CA ILE A 88 -6.23 22.39 -7.43
C ILE A 88 -5.92 20.95 -7.03
N ASP A 89 -6.70 20.01 -7.57
CA ASP A 89 -6.48 18.57 -7.38
C ASP A 89 -5.51 18.01 -8.44
N GLU A 90 -4.96 16.83 -8.18
CA GLU A 90 -4.11 16.06 -9.10
C GLU A 90 -2.90 16.84 -9.67
N VAL A 91 -2.29 17.72 -8.87
CA VAL A 91 -1.20 18.61 -9.33
C VAL A 91 0.03 17.87 -9.88
N ASP A 92 0.20 16.60 -9.51
CA ASP A 92 1.27 15.72 -9.98
C ASP A 92 1.20 15.39 -11.47
N LYS A 93 0.01 15.48 -12.09
CA LYS A 93 -0.16 15.21 -13.52
C LYS A 93 0.29 16.37 -14.39
N SER A 94 0.29 17.58 -13.83
CA SER A 94 0.73 18.80 -14.50
C SER A 94 2.11 19.26 -14.06
N SER A 95 2.71 18.60 -13.05
CA SER A 95 4.03 18.95 -12.49
C SER A 95 5.17 18.90 -13.51
N ASP A 96 5.01 18.08 -14.53
CA ASP A 96 6.02 17.83 -15.56
C ASP A 96 5.96 18.89 -16.66
N ASN A 97 5.12 19.92 -16.46
CA ASN A 97 5.00 21.03 -17.37
C ASN A 97 5.54 22.33 -16.78
N GLN A 98 6.40 22.99 -17.56
CA GLN A 98 7.02 24.25 -17.19
C GLN A 98 6.00 25.39 -17.00
N MET A 99 4.95 25.47 -17.82
CA MET A 99 3.92 26.52 -17.69
C MET A 99 3.14 26.38 -16.39
N PHE A 100 2.82 25.15 -15.99
CA PHE A 100 2.20 24.90 -14.68
C PHE A 100 3.12 25.36 -13.54
N LEU A 101 4.43 25.07 -13.60
CA LEU A 101 5.37 25.58 -12.59
C LEU A 101 5.48 27.11 -12.58
N HIS A 102 5.45 27.76 -13.75
CA HIS A 102 5.42 29.22 -13.84
C HIS A 102 4.15 29.80 -13.21
N PHE A 103 3.00 29.18 -13.46
CA PHE A 103 1.72 29.55 -12.86
C PHE A 103 1.77 29.49 -11.34
N ILE A 104 2.26 28.40 -10.77
CA ILE A 104 2.36 28.31 -9.31
C ILE A 104 3.43 29.27 -8.75
N GLY A 105 4.53 29.50 -9.48
CA GLY A 105 5.52 30.53 -9.14
C GLY A 105 4.92 31.94 -9.10
N MET A 106 4.02 32.24 -10.03
CA MET A 106 3.24 33.48 -10.03
C MET A 106 2.32 33.55 -8.81
N LEU A 107 1.56 32.49 -8.50
CA LEU A 107 0.68 32.47 -7.30
C LEU A 107 1.46 32.73 -6.01
N ARG A 108 2.68 32.18 -5.89
CA ARG A 108 3.59 32.47 -4.77
C ARG A 108 3.95 33.95 -4.69
N ASN A 109 4.34 34.56 -5.81
CA ASN A 109 4.70 35.98 -5.82
C ASN A 109 3.52 36.84 -5.37
N LYS A 110 2.32 36.56 -5.89
CA LYS A 110 1.09 37.24 -5.46
C LYS A 110 0.81 37.06 -3.96
N TYR A 111 1.04 35.87 -3.40
CA TYR A 111 0.91 35.64 -1.96
C TYR A 111 1.85 36.53 -1.14
N LEU A 112 3.11 36.66 -1.57
CA LEU A 112 4.09 37.53 -0.92
C LEU A 112 3.73 39.02 -1.05
N ASP A 113 3.30 39.44 -2.24
CA ASP A 113 2.91 40.83 -2.51
C ASP A 113 1.65 41.22 -1.75
N ARG A 114 0.66 40.32 -1.62
CA ARG A 114 -0.51 40.51 -0.75
C ARG A 114 -0.12 40.71 0.71
N ASN A 115 0.82 39.91 1.22
CA ASN A 115 1.30 40.07 2.60
C ASN A 115 2.10 41.37 2.82
N ALA A 116 2.64 41.95 1.74
CA ALA A 116 3.27 43.26 1.74
C ALA A 116 2.29 44.41 1.40
N GLU A 117 0.98 44.14 1.33
CA GLU A 117 -0.09 45.09 0.97
C GLU A 117 0.06 45.71 -0.43
N LYS A 118 0.70 44.99 -1.35
CA LYS A 118 0.97 45.45 -2.73
C LYS A 118 0.04 44.85 -3.79
N ASP A 119 -0.73 43.84 -3.43
CA ASP A 119 -1.55 43.09 -4.38
C ASP A 119 -2.76 42.44 -3.71
N TYR A 120 -3.78 42.11 -4.51
CA TYR A 120 -4.92 41.28 -4.13
C TYR A 120 -4.83 39.93 -4.86
N THR A 121 -5.10 38.84 -4.16
CA THR A 121 -5.05 37.49 -4.73
C THR A 121 -5.92 36.55 -3.91
N PHE A 122 -5.97 35.28 -4.30
CA PHE A 122 -6.68 34.23 -3.58
C PHE A 122 -6.35 34.27 -2.08
N HIS A 123 -7.35 34.05 -1.24
CA HIS A 123 -7.18 33.99 0.20
C HIS A 123 -6.29 32.81 0.60
N SER A 124 -6.53 31.66 -0.02
CA SER A 124 -5.71 30.46 0.10
C SER A 124 -5.66 29.72 -1.24
N VAL A 125 -4.55 29.02 -1.47
CA VAL A 125 -4.37 28.08 -2.58
C VAL A 125 -4.04 26.72 -1.98
N ILE A 126 -4.90 25.74 -2.23
CA ILE A 126 -4.74 24.36 -1.76
C ILE A 126 -4.34 23.52 -2.96
N LEU A 127 -3.17 22.90 -2.88
CA LEU A 127 -2.64 21.99 -3.89
C LEU A 127 -2.74 20.56 -3.33
N ALA A 128 -3.43 19.67 -4.04
CA ALA A 128 -3.54 18.26 -3.68
C ALA A 128 -2.86 17.38 -4.73
N GLY A 129 -2.01 16.47 -4.25
CA GLY A 129 -1.23 15.54 -5.05
C GLY A 129 -0.62 14.45 -4.18
N VAL A 130 -0.07 13.41 -4.81
CA VAL A 130 0.68 12.32 -4.15
C VAL A 130 2.09 12.78 -3.79
N HIS A 131 2.73 13.60 -4.61
CA HIS A 131 4.08 14.08 -4.35
C HIS A 131 4.04 15.42 -3.59
N ASP A 132 5.01 15.63 -2.68
CA ASP A 132 5.24 16.96 -2.13
C ASP A 132 5.54 17.93 -3.28
N VAL A 133 4.88 19.09 -3.27
CA VAL A 133 5.04 20.18 -4.23
C VAL A 133 6.53 20.59 -4.38
N LYS A 134 7.32 20.44 -3.30
CA LYS A 134 8.79 20.63 -3.29
C LYS A 134 9.52 19.75 -4.32
N ASN A 135 9.00 18.56 -4.59
CA ASN A 135 9.60 17.56 -5.47
C ASN A 135 9.14 17.67 -6.94
N LEU A 136 8.16 18.53 -7.26
CA LEU A 136 7.62 18.65 -8.63
C LEU A 136 8.68 19.08 -9.66
N LYS A 137 9.69 19.88 -9.25
CA LYS A 137 10.80 20.27 -10.13
C LYS A 137 11.69 19.10 -10.57
N LEU A 138 11.72 18.00 -9.82
CA LEU A 138 12.62 16.86 -10.08
C LEU A 138 12.27 16.10 -11.36
N LYS A 139 11.03 16.19 -11.85
CA LYS A 139 10.57 15.45 -13.03
C LYS A 139 10.91 16.13 -14.37
N LEU A 140 11.40 17.37 -14.37
CA LEU A 140 11.60 18.14 -15.60
C LEU A 140 12.97 17.94 -16.27
N ARG A 141 14.04 17.58 -15.55
CA ARG A 141 15.40 17.49 -16.11
C ARG A 141 16.29 16.43 -15.43
N PRO A 142 16.83 15.43 -16.15
CA PRO A 142 17.75 14.44 -15.60
C PRO A 142 19.15 14.99 -15.23
N ASP A 143 19.64 16.04 -15.91
CA ASP A 143 21.08 16.38 -15.93
C ASP A 143 21.46 17.73 -15.29
N ASP A 144 20.53 18.51 -14.73
CA ASP A 144 20.85 19.79 -14.08
C ASP A 144 21.23 19.60 -12.59
N GLU A 145 22.26 20.32 -12.12
CA GLU A 145 22.64 20.40 -10.71
C GLU A 145 21.41 20.60 -9.82
N ARG A 146 21.26 19.75 -8.80
CA ARG A 146 20.18 19.78 -7.80
C ARG A 146 20.21 21.10 -7.01
N LYS A 147 19.76 22.20 -7.62
CA LYS A 147 19.58 23.48 -6.93
C LYS A 147 18.31 23.40 -6.10
N TYR A 148 18.48 23.09 -4.81
CA TYR A 148 17.46 23.12 -3.75
C TYR A 148 16.90 24.54 -3.46
N ASN A 149 16.91 25.45 -4.43
CA ASN A 149 16.25 26.75 -4.30
C ASN A 149 14.80 26.59 -4.77
N SER A 150 14.05 25.97 -3.89
CA SER A 150 12.64 25.66 -4.03
C SER A 150 11.80 26.95 -3.83
N PRO A 151 10.94 27.34 -4.78
CA PRO A 151 9.96 28.41 -4.55
C PRO A 151 8.96 28.02 -3.43
N TRP A 152 8.97 26.77 -2.98
CA TRP A 152 7.95 26.16 -2.14
C TRP A 152 8.12 26.42 -0.63
N ASN A 153 9.07 27.27 -0.21
CA ASN A 153 9.33 27.60 1.20
C ASN A 153 8.20 28.37 1.93
N ILE A 154 7.10 28.73 1.24
CA ILE A 154 5.90 29.34 1.83
C ILE A 154 4.79 28.32 2.09
N ALA A 155 4.94 27.07 1.66
CA ALA A 155 3.98 26.02 1.91
C ALA A 155 4.04 25.61 3.39
N VAL A 156 2.87 25.45 4.01
CA VAL A 156 2.73 24.87 5.34
C VAL A 156 2.20 23.45 5.15
N ASP A 157 2.86 22.48 5.78
CA ASP A 157 2.44 21.09 5.69
C ASP A 157 1.09 20.91 6.41
N PHE A 158 0.10 20.35 5.71
CA PHE A 158 -1.22 20.02 6.26
C PHE A 158 -1.29 18.52 6.53
N ASN A 159 -0.77 18.12 7.70
CA ASN A 159 -0.65 16.71 8.08
C ASN A 159 -2.00 16.19 8.59
N VAL A 160 -2.71 15.44 7.75
CA VAL A 160 -3.92 14.71 8.13
C VAL A 160 -3.66 13.23 7.87
N ASP A 161 -3.83 12.41 8.90
CA ASP A 161 -3.89 10.97 8.72
C ASP A 161 -5.24 10.62 8.09
N LEU A 162 -5.20 10.11 6.86
CA LEU A 162 -6.39 9.70 6.12
C LEU A 162 -6.76 8.24 6.40
N SER A 163 -5.97 7.53 7.21
CA SER A 163 -6.24 6.16 7.61
C SER A 163 -7.28 6.11 8.71
N PHE A 164 -8.18 5.12 8.65
CA PHE A 164 -9.15 4.90 9.70
C PHE A 164 -8.56 4.07 10.84
N ASN A 165 -8.77 4.49 12.09
CA ASN A 165 -8.62 3.59 13.21
C ASN A 165 -9.86 2.69 13.37
N SER A 166 -9.74 1.60 14.14
CA SER A 166 -10.84 0.65 14.36
C SER A 166 -12.13 1.31 14.91
N LYS A 167 -12.02 2.37 15.73
CA LYS A 167 -13.21 3.09 16.24
C LYS A 167 -13.88 3.93 15.16
N GLU A 168 -13.13 4.50 14.23
CA GLU A 168 -13.72 5.22 13.09
C GLU A 168 -14.42 4.25 12.15
N ILE A 169 -13.81 3.08 11.88
CA ILE A 169 -14.46 1.99 11.13
C ILE A 169 -15.78 1.59 11.80
N SER A 170 -15.79 1.44 13.12
CA SER A 170 -16.99 1.03 13.85
C SER A 170 -18.14 2.02 13.73
N THR A 171 -17.86 3.33 13.70
CA THR A 171 -18.93 4.34 13.48
C THR A 171 -19.64 4.17 12.14
N MET A 172 -18.89 3.87 11.08
CA MET A 172 -19.46 3.63 9.75
C MET A 172 -20.26 2.32 9.72
N LEU A 173 -19.77 1.27 10.40
CA LEU A 173 -20.47 -0.01 10.50
C LEU A 173 -21.76 0.09 11.34
N VAL A 174 -21.80 0.95 12.37
CA VAL A 174 -23.03 1.23 13.13
C VAL A 174 -24.13 1.80 12.23
N GLU A 175 -23.78 2.76 11.37
CA GLU A 175 -24.74 3.33 10.42
C GLU A 175 -25.22 2.27 9.42
N TYR A 176 -24.30 1.49 8.86
CA TYR A 176 -24.65 0.42 7.93
C TYR A 176 -25.52 -0.67 8.58
N GLU A 177 -25.21 -1.10 9.81
CA GLU A 177 -25.97 -2.12 10.53
C GLU A 177 -27.39 -1.65 10.88
N LYS A 178 -27.57 -0.36 11.15
CA LYS A 178 -28.90 0.24 11.40
C LYS A 178 -29.83 0.06 10.19
N ASP A 179 -29.28 0.18 8.98
CA ASP A 179 -30.05 0.10 7.74
C ASP A 179 -30.23 -1.35 7.26
N HIS A 180 -29.20 -2.19 7.39
CA HIS A 180 -29.16 -3.53 6.79
C HIS A 180 -29.41 -4.69 7.76
N LYS A 181 -29.26 -4.47 9.07
CA LYS A 181 -29.55 -5.45 10.14
C LYS A 181 -28.92 -6.83 9.90
N THR A 182 -27.62 -6.85 9.61
CA THR A 182 -26.88 -8.08 9.31
C THR A 182 -26.62 -8.94 10.56
N GLY A 183 -26.73 -8.35 11.75
CA GLY A 183 -26.40 -9.00 13.02
C GLY A 183 -24.89 -9.06 13.31
N MET A 184 -24.07 -8.28 12.60
CA MET A 184 -22.61 -8.31 12.77
C MET A 184 -22.17 -7.89 14.17
N ASN A 185 -21.08 -8.50 14.64
CA ASN A 185 -20.35 -7.95 15.79
C ASN A 185 -19.47 -6.79 15.31
N ILE A 186 -19.98 -5.57 15.49
CA ILE A 186 -19.35 -4.33 14.98
C ILE A 186 -17.91 -4.18 15.47
N ASN A 187 -17.63 -4.48 16.75
CA ASN A 187 -16.29 -4.31 17.31
C ASN A 187 -15.32 -5.31 16.69
N GLU A 188 -15.68 -6.59 16.64
CA GLU A 188 -14.83 -7.63 16.05
C GLU A 188 -14.55 -7.37 14.57
N ILE A 189 -15.57 -7.02 13.79
CA ILE A 189 -15.39 -6.74 12.36
C ILE A 189 -14.56 -5.48 12.14
N SER A 190 -14.70 -4.45 12.97
CA SER A 190 -13.88 -3.24 12.87
C SER A 190 -12.40 -3.52 13.16
N GLU A 191 -12.12 -4.37 14.16
CA GLU A 191 -10.76 -4.80 14.50
C GLU A 191 -10.17 -5.69 13.40
N ASP A 192 -10.91 -6.67 12.90
CA ASP A 192 -10.47 -7.55 11.82
C ASP A 192 -10.25 -6.76 10.50
N LEU A 193 -11.12 -5.80 10.17
CA LEU A 193 -10.91 -4.90 9.02
C LEU A 193 -9.64 -4.06 9.21
N TYR A 194 -9.44 -3.47 10.39
CA TYR A 194 -8.22 -2.71 10.67
C TYR A 194 -6.97 -3.61 10.60
N TYR A 195 -7.04 -4.85 11.09
CA TYR A 195 -5.95 -5.80 11.02
C TYR A 195 -5.49 -6.05 9.56
N TYR A 196 -6.42 -6.27 8.63
CA TYR A 196 -6.06 -6.52 7.24
C TYR A 196 -5.63 -5.27 6.47
N THR A 197 -6.23 -4.13 6.77
CA THR A 197 -6.12 -2.91 5.94
C THR A 197 -5.22 -1.84 6.53
N SER A 198 -4.91 -1.93 7.82
CA SER A 198 -4.30 -0.87 8.62
C SER A 198 -5.01 0.48 8.45
N GLY A 199 -6.34 0.45 8.26
CA GLY A 199 -7.15 1.65 8.10
C GLY A 199 -7.20 2.23 6.70
N TYR A 200 -6.56 1.60 5.70
CA TYR A 200 -6.51 2.13 4.34
C TYR A 200 -7.94 2.28 3.75
N PRO A 201 -8.44 3.51 3.49
CA PRO A 201 -9.87 3.76 3.26
C PRO A 201 -10.49 2.95 2.12
N PHE A 202 -9.78 2.83 1.00
CA PHE A 202 -10.23 2.03 -0.15
C PHE A 202 -10.33 0.54 0.21
N LEU A 203 -9.35 -0.02 0.94
CA LEU A 203 -9.34 -1.43 1.30
C LEU A 203 -10.48 -1.74 2.28
N VAL A 204 -10.69 -0.89 3.30
CA VAL A 204 -11.81 -1.00 4.24
C VAL A 204 -13.14 -1.04 3.48
N SER A 205 -13.35 -0.05 2.61
CA SER A 205 -14.59 0.10 1.84
C SER A 205 -14.80 -1.08 0.88
N LYS A 206 -13.74 -1.51 0.19
CA LYS A 206 -13.79 -2.61 -0.78
C LYS A 206 -14.05 -3.95 -0.09
N LEU A 207 -13.47 -4.22 1.08
CA LEU A 207 -13.79 -5.43 1.86
C LEU A 207 -15.24 -5.45 2.30
N CYS A 208 -15.75 -4.34 2.84
CA CYS A 208 -17.16 -4.23 3.22
C CYS A 208 -18.09 -4.46 2.02
N LYS A 209 -17.77 -3.85 0.87
CA LYS A 209 -18.50 -4.04 -0.38
C LYS A 209 -18.52 -5.51 -0.82
N LEU A 210 -17.37 -6.19 -0.78
CA LEU A 210 -17.30 -7.62 -1.13
C LEU A 210 -18.11 -8.50 -0.17
N MET A 211 -18.11 -8.19 1.13
CA MET A 211 -18.94 -8.92 2.10
C MET A 211 -20.44 -8.69 1.85
N ASP A 212 -20.84 -7.46 1.54
CA ASP A 212 -22.23 -7.10 1.21
C ASP A 212 -22.71 -7.76 -0.10
N GLU A 213 -22.01 -7.51 -1.20
CA GLU A 213 -22.47 -7.86 -2.55
C GLU A 213 -22.17 -9.31 -2.95
N ASN A 214 -21.02 -9.87 -2.54
CA ASN A 214 -20.55 -11.17 -3.04
C ASN A 214 -20.77 -12.31 -2.04
N LEU A 215 -21.02 -12.00 -0.76
CA LEU A 215 -21.08 -12.98 0.32
C LEU A 215 -22.39 -12.93 1.10
N ASP A 216 -23.46 -12.40 0.50
CA ASP A 216 -24.80 -12.31 1.10
C ASP A 216 -24.77 -11.66 2.49
N LYS A 217 -24.06 -10.52 2.59
CA LYS A 217 -23.87 -9.76 3.84
C LYS A 217 -23.28 -10.58 4.99
N ARG A 218 -22.39 -11.51 4.69
CA ARG A 218 -21.66 -12.28 5.70
C ARG A 218 -20.56 -11.43 6.35
N PHE A 219 -20.95 -10.55 7.26
CA PHE A 219 -20.04 -9.78 8.11
C PHE A 219 -19.60 -10.62 9.33
N THR A 220 -18.86 -11.69 9.04
CA THR A 220 -18.17 -12.53 10.02
C THR A 220 -16.68 -12.61 9.67
N LYS A 221 -15.86 -13.13 10.57
CA LYS A 221 -14.43 -13.36 10.31
C LYS A 221 -14.20 -14.18 9.03
N GLU A 222 -14.95 -15.25 8.84
CA GLU A 222 -14.85 -16.12 7.66
C GLU A 222 -15.32 -15.41 6.39
N GLY A 223 -16.33 -14.54 6.51
CA GLY A 223 -16.78 -13.70 5.41
C GLY A 223 -15.71 -12.69 5.00
N LEU A 224 -15.03 -12.07 5.98
CA LEU A 224 -13.92 -11.17 5.71
C LEU A 224 -12.73 -11.87 5.06
N GLU A 225 -12.32 -13.04 5.57
CA GLU A 225 -11.25 -13.86 4.96
C GLU A 225 -11.60 -14.24 3.51
N ALA A 226 -12.86 -14.59 3.24
CA ALA A 226 -13.35 -14.84 1.89
C ALA A 226 -13.34 -13.58 1.00
N ALA A 227 -13.68 -12.41 1.55
CA ALA A 227 -13.60 -11.13 0.86
C ALA A 227 -12.15 -10.76 0.52
N VAL A 228 -11.21 -10.93 1.46
CA VAL A 228 -9.76 -10.75 1.21
C VAL A 228 -9.30 -11.66 0.08
N LYS A 229 -9.65 -12.96 0.14
CA LYS A 229 -9.29 -13.93 -0.89
C LYS A 229 -9.86 -13.58 -2.27
N THR A 230 -11.06 -13.00 -2.30
CA THR A 230 -11.69 -12.52 -3.54
C THR A 230 -10.95 -11.31 -4.07
N MET A 231 -10.68 -10.30 -3.22
CA MET A 231 -9.96 -9.09 -3.59
C MET A 231 -8.58 -9.39 -4.19
N LEU A 232 -7.81 -10.30 -3.57
CA LEU A 232 -6.47 -10.68 -4.01
C LEU A 232 -6.42 -11.34 -5.40
N LYS A 233 -7.57 -11.75 -5.96
CA LYS A 233 -7.71 -12.31 -7.31
C LYS A 233 -8.23 -11.31 -8.33
N GLU A 234 -8.76 -10.18 -7.90
CA GLU A 234 -9.28 -9.13 -8.77
C GLU A 234 -8.13 -8.22 -9.24
N SER A 235 -8.17 -7.80 -10.49
CA SER A 235 -7.38 -6.65 -10.94
C SER A 235 -8.08 -5.38 -10.46
N ASN A 236 -7.30 -4.48 -9.87
CA ASN A 236 -7.74 -3.15 -9.49
C ASN A 236 -6.56 -2.18 -9.57
N THR A 237 -6.86 -0.90 -9.75
CA THR A 237 -5.86 0.15 -9.97
C THR A 237 -4.84 0.25 -8.83
N LEU A 238 -5.26 0.06 -7.57
CA LEU A 238 -4.36 0.10 -6.42
C LEU A 238 -3.29 -1.00 -6.50
N PHE A 239 -3.69 -2.21 -6.85
CA PHE A 239 -2.77 -3.34 -6.99
C PHE A 239 -1.91 -3.22 -8.26
N ASP A 240 -2.49 -2.73 -9.36
CA ASP A 240 -1.74 -2.50 -10.60
C ASP A 240 -0.63 -1.45 -10.36
N ASP A 241 -0.93 -0.35 -9.66
CA ASP A 241 0.04 0.68 -9.30
C ASP A 241 1.08 0.17 -8.30
N LEU A 242 0.69 -0.66 -7.32
CA LEU A 242 1.62 -1.30 -6.40
C LEU A 242 2.68 -2.11 -7.15
N ILE A 243 2.27 -3.00 -8.05
CA ILE A 243 3.20 -3.84 -8.83
C ILE A 243 4.02 -3.00 -9.81
N LYS A 244 3.39 -2.05 -10.49
CA LYS A 244 4.07 -1.12 -11.39
C LYS A 244 5.18 -0.35 -10.67
N ASN A 245 4.95 0.11 -9.44
CA ASN A 245 5.96 0.82 -8.66
C ASN A 245 7.15 -0.08 -8.28
N LEU A 246 6.89 -1.36 -7.93
CA LEU A 246 7.95 -2.33 -7.66
C LEU A 246 8.76 -2.66 -8.92
N GLU A 247 8.11 -2.91 -10.07
CA GLU A 247 8.80 -3.30 -11.30
C GLU A 247 9.57 -2.13 -11.95
N ASN A 248 9.09 -0.89 -11.81
CA ASN A 248 9.78 0.28 -12.34
C ASN A 248 10.93 0.78 -11.47
N ASN A 249 11.21 0.13 -10.33
CA ASN A 249 12.27 0.54 -9.42
C ASN A 249 12.92 -0.65 -8.72
N GLU A 250 14.05 -1.12 -9.27
CA GLU A 250 14.76 -2.30 -8.77
C GLU A 250 15.21 -2.15 -7.31
N ASP A 251 15.69 -0.97 -6.90
CA ASP A 251 16.08 -0.72 -5.50
C ASP A 251 14.90 -0.88 -4.54
N LEU A 252 13.72 -0.35 -4.92
CA LEU A 252 12.49 -0.51 -4.16
C LEU A 252 12.09 -1.98 -4.09
N TYR A 253 12.09 -2.70 -5.22
CA TYR A 253 11.81 -4.14 -5.24
C TYR A 253 12.74 -4.88 -4.27
N ASN A 254 14.04 -4.58 -4.30
CA ASN A 254 15.05 -5.23 -3.46
C ASN A 254 14.83 -4.96 -1.97
N VAL A 255 14.47 -3.73 -1.58
CA VAL A 255 14.15 -3.41 -0.18
C VAL A 255 12.91 -4.17 0.29
N ILE A 256 11.86 -4.21 -0.52
CA ILE A 256 10.64 -4.96 -0.19
C ILE A 256 10.92 -6.46 -0.12
N TYR A 257 11.76 -6.99 -1.02
CA TYR A 257 12.20 -8.38 -1.00
C TYR A 257 12.98 -8.70 0.29
N LYS A 258 13.90 -7.84 0.73
CA LYS A 258 14.63 -7.96 2.00
C LYS A 258 13.69 -8.05 3.21
N ILE A 259 12.68 -7.18 3.24
CA ILE A 259 11.70 -7.14 4.34
C ILE A 259 10.83 -8.40 4.34
N LEU A 260 10.24 -8.77 3.21
CA LEU A 260 9.25 -9.85 3.14
C LEU A 260 9.86 -11.24 2.97
N ILE A 261 10.86 -11.40 2.11
CA ILE A 261 11.41 -12.72 1.75
C ILE A 261 12.60 -13.10 2.63
N GLU A 262 13.50 -12.16 2.89
CA GLU A 262 14.69 -12.42 3.71
C GLU A 262 14.38 -12.21 5.21
N GLY A 263 13.36 -11.40 5.52
CA GLY A 263 13.03 -11.04 6.90
C GLY A 263 14.04 -10.12 7.57
N GLU A 264 14.77 -9.34 6.77
CA GLU A 264 15.70 -8.34 7.26
C GLU A 264 14.96 -7.20 7.97
N LYS A 265 15.57 -6.71 9.05
CA LYS A 265 15.08 -5.49 9.74
C LYS A 265 15.69 -4.28 9.05
N VAL A 266 14.85 -3.49 8.42
CA VAL A 266 15.25 -2.25 7.77
C VAL A 266 14.83 -1.08 8.66
N ASP A 267 15.80 -0.28 9.09
CA ASP A 267 15.54 0.92 9.88
C ASP A 267 14.73 1.92 9.06
N TYR A 268 13.74 2.54 9.71
CA TYR A 268 12.91 3.53 9.05
C TYR A 268 13.69 4.84 8.86
N SER A 269 13.75 5.36 7.64
CA SER A 269 14.42 6.64 7.36
C SER A 269 13.88 7.34 6.12
N ILE A 270 13.19 8.46 6.33
CA ILE A 270 12.68 9.33 5.24
C ILE A 270 13.83 9.95 4.44
N ALA A 271 15.04 10.04 5.01
CA ALA A 271 16.22 10.55 4.31
C ALA A 271 16.75 9.58 3.26
N ASN A 272 16.41 8.29 3.33
CA ASN A 272 16.73 7.31 2.30
C ASN A 272 15.75 7.49 1.12
N PRO A 273 16.22 7.83 -0.10
CA PRO A 273 15.34 8.10 -1.23
C PRO A 273 14.46 6.90 -1.64
N VAL A 274 14.94 5.66 -1.46
CA VAL A 274 14.20 4.45 -1.78
C VAL A 274 13.06 4.24 -0.78
N LEU A 275 13.35 4.40 0.52
CA LEU A 275 12.32 4.30 1.57
C LEU A 275 11.32 5.45 1.47
N ASN A 276 11.77 6.68 1.23
CA ASN A 276 10.88 7.82 1.03
C ASN A 276 9.89 7.58 -0.12
N LYS A 277 10.37 7.03 -1.24
CA LYS A 277 9.51 6.66 -2.36
C LYS A 277 8.51 5.57 -1.99
N ALA A 278 8.92 4.56 -1.22
CA ALA A 278 8.03 3.51 -0.72
C ALA A 278 6.96 4.06 0.24
N ILE A 279 7.31 5.02 1.10
CA ILE A 279 6.39 5.72 2.00
C ILE A 279 5.38 6.55 1.20
N MET A 280 5.87 7.32 0.22
CA MET A 280 5.03 8.16 -0.65
C MET A 280 3.99 7.33 -1.41
N PHE A 281 4.35 6.13 -1.84
CA PHE A 281 3.41 5.19 -2.47
C PHE A 281 2.61 4.33 -1.47
N SER A 282 2.71 4.63 -0.17
CA SER A 282 2.03 3.89 0.90
C SER A 282 2.31 2.38 0.90
N ILE A 283 3.47 1.95 0.39
CA ILE A 283 3.88 0.54 0.37
C ILE A 283 4.40 0.13 1.75
N ILE A 284 5.09 1.04 2.43
CA ILE A 284 5.65 0.83 3.77
C ILE A 284 5.18 1.90 4.75
N ASN A 285 5.24 1.57 6.04
CA ASN A 285 5.05 2.49 7.14
C ASN A 285 6.11 2.27 8.25
N GLU A 286 6.09 3.17 9.24
CA GLU A 286 6.89 3.03 10.46
C GLU A 286 6.10 2.31 11.55
N LYS A 287 6.71 1.29 12.16
CA LYS A 287 6.25 0.72 13.43
C LYS A 287 7.46 0.48 14.33
N ASP A 288 7.48 1.09 15.50
CA ASP A 288 8.57 1.00 16.49
C ASP A 288 9.96 1.35 15.89
N ASN A 289 10.06 2.44 15.10
CA ASN A 289 11.25 2.85 14.33
C ASN A 289 11.74 1.85 13.27
N ARG A 290 10.90 0.86 12.90
CA ARG A 290 11.23 -0.12 11.86
C ARG A 290 10.31 0.04 10.67
N THR A 291 10.87 -0.28 9.51
CA THR A 291 10.10 -0.35 8.27
C THR A 291 9.26 -1.62 8.24
N LYS A 292 7.96 -1.46 7.95
CA LYS A 292 7.04 -2.57 7.69
C LYS A 292 6.24 -2.32 6.43
N ILE A 293 5.72 -3.38 5.82
CA ILE A 293 4.72 -3.22 4.76
C ILE A 293 3.47 -2.61 5.38
N HIS A 294 2.85 -1.68 4.66
CA HIS A 294 1.83 -0.80 5.20
C HIS A 294 0.61 -1.54 5.75
N ASN A 295 0.21 -2.64 5.11
CA ASN A 295 -0.95 -3.43 5.51
C ASN A 295 -0.81 -4.89 5.06
N LYS A 296 -1.62 -5.74 5.67
CA LYS A 296 -1.59 -7.19 5.46
C LYS A 296 -1.95 -7.61 4.03
N ILE A 297 -2.90 -6.91 3.43
CA ILE A 297 -3.31 -7.19 2.05
C ILE A 297 -2.14 -6.96 1.09
N PHE A 298 -1.36 -5.89 1.27
CA PHE A 298 -0.17 -5.64 0.46
C PHE A 298 0.89 -6.71 0.69
N GLU A 299 1.14 -7.14 1.92
CA GLU A 299 2.07 -8.25 2.19
C GLU A 299 1.69 -9.50 1.37
N ILE A 300 0.44 -9.95 1.49
CA ILE A 300 -0.04 -11.17 0.83
C ILE A 300 -0.01 -11.00 -0.70
N TYR A 301 -0.41 -9.83 -1.20
CA TYR A 301 -0.43 -9.57 -2.63
C TYR A 301 0.99 -9.56 -3.23
N ILE A 302 1.94 -8.92 -2.56
CA ILE A 302 3.36 -8.89 -2.99
C ILE A 302 3.97 -10.30 -2.92
N TYR A 303 3.69 -11.08 -1.87
CA TYR A 303 4.11 -12.49 -1.81
C TYR A 303 3.56 -13.28 -2.99
N ASN A 304 2.25 -13.19 -3.26
CA ASN A 304 1.62 -13.89 -4.38
C ASN A 304 2.26 -13.49 -5.72
N TYR A 305 2.57 -12.20 -5.89
CA TYR A 305 3.26 -11.70 -7.07
C TYR A 305 4.67 -12.30 -7.22
N MET A 306 5.50 -12.24 -6.17
CA MET A 306 6.87 -12.77 -6.19
C MET A 306 6.89 -14.30 -6.40
N ILE A 307 5.94 -15.02 -5.78
CA ILE A 307 5.74 -16.45 -6.01
C ILE A 307 5.41 -16.71 -7.48
N SER A 308 4.43 -15.99 -8.04
CA SER A 308 4.04 -16.14 -9.45
C SER A 308 5.22 -15.88 -10.38
N LYS A 309 6.00 -14.81 -10.14
CA LYS A 309 7.21 -14.46 -10.92
C LYS A 309 8.22 -15.61 -10.90
N LYS A 310 8.43 -16.24 -9.74
CA LYS A 310 9.32 -17.40 -9.57
C LYS A 310 8.80 -18.66 -10.27
N GLN A 311 7.49 -18.92 -10.25
CA GLN A 311 6.88 -20.05 -10.96
C GLN A 311 7.03 -19.92 -12.47
N THR A 312 6.76 -18.74 -13.03
CA THR A 312 6.92 -18.48 -14.48
C THR A 312 8.37 -18.48 -14.96
N GLY A 313 9.34 -18.34 -14.05
CA GLY A 313 10.77 -18.38 -14.33
C GLY A 313 11.38 -19.78 -14.46
N ASN A 314 10.57 -20.85 -14.55
CA ASN A 314 10.97 -22.26 -14.69
C ASN A 314 11.72 -22.89 -13.50
N MET A 315 11.54 -22.40 -12.26
CA MET A 315 12.31 -22.93 -11.11
C MET A 315 11.68 -24.12 -10.37
N ILE A 316 10.39 -24.44 -10.57
CA ILE A 316 9.73 -25.54 -9.84
C ILE A 316 8.92 -26.38 -10.84
N GLN A 317 9.41 -27.57 -11.17
CA GLN A 317 8.63 -28.56 -11.92
C GLN A 317 7.46 -29.08 -11.08
N ASN A 318 6.42 -29.61 -11.72
CA ASN A 318 5.21 -30.06 -11.02
C ASN A 318 5.52 -31.35 -10.22
N TYR A 319 5.79 -31.25 -8.90
CA TYR A 319 6.26 -32.37 -8.04
C TYR A 319 5.17 -33.38 -7.62
N GLY A 320 4.06 -33.45 -8.37
CA GLY A 320 3.07 -34.53 -8.31
C GLY A 320 1.62 -34.05 -8.23
N SER A 321 0.67 -35.00 -8.23
CA SER A 321 -0.77 -34.71 -8.19
C SER A 321 -1.17 -34.06 -6.86
N GLU A 322 -1.97 -32.99 -6.90
CA GLU A 322 -2.52 -32.30 -5.73
C GLU A 322 -3.22 -33.25 -4.75
N SER A 323 -3.83 -34.33 -5.26
CA SER A 323 -4.55 -35.34 -4.47
C SER A 323 -3.69 -36.00 -3.39
N GLN A 324 -2.38 -36.06 -3.59
CA GLN A 324 -1.48 -36.73 -2.65
C GLN A 324 -1.29 -35.95 -1.35
N PHE A 325 -1.58 -34.64 -1.37
CA PHE A 325 -1.38 -33.72 -0.25
C PHE A 325 -2.66 -33.48 0.55
N ILE A 326 -3.77 -34.12 0.16
CA ILE A 326 -5.06 -34.00 0.82
C ILE A 326 -5.38 -35.35 1.49
N LYS A 327 -5.72 -35.32 2.79
CA LYS A 327 -6.16 -36.49 3.54
C LYS A 327 -7.59 -36.88 3.11
N GLU A 328 -8.03 -38.10 3.45
CA GLU A 328 -9.37 -38.59 3.12
C GLU A 328 -10.50 -37.71 3.70
N ASP A 329 -10.23 -37.01 4.80
CA ASP A 329 -11.16 -36.08 5.46
C ASP A 329 -11.20 -34.67 4.81
N GLY A 330 -10.43 -34.46 3.74
CA GLY A 330 -10.36 -33.18 3.02
C GLY A 330 -9.43 -32.15 3.64
N THR A 331 -8.62 -32.51 4.64
CA THR A 331 -7.61 -31.63 5.26
C THR A 331 -6.23 -31.81 4.63
N LEU A 332 -5.28 -30.90 4.89
CA LEU A 332 -3.91 -31.02 4.35
C LEU A 332 -3.13 -32.12 5.07
N TYR A 333 -2.36 -32.87 4.29
CA TYR A 333 -1.33 -33.78 4.78
C TYR A 333 0.01 -33.06 4.86
N MET A 334 0.16 -32.21 5.89
CA MET A 334 1.29 -31.31 6.04
C MET A 334 2.64 -32.03 6.20
N GLU A 335 2.65 -33.18 6.88
CA GLU A 335 3.82 -34.05 7.02
C GLU A 335 4.37 -34.43 5.63
N ARG A 336 3.48 -34.92 4.75
CA ARG A 336 3.82 -35.28 3.37
C ARG A 336 4.21 -34.08 2.52
N ILE A 337 3.62 -32.91 2.75
CA ILE A 337 4.04 -31.66 2.07
C ILE A 337 5.49 -31.35 2.41
N LEU A 338 5.88 -31.42 3.69
CA LEU A 338 7.23 -31.12 4.14
C LEU A 338 8.25 -32.18 3.68
N GLU A 339 7.90 -33.46 3.72
CA GLU A 339 8.71 -34.56 3.18
C GLU A 339 8.97 -34.37 1.67
N LYS A 340 7.94 -34.02 0.89
CA LYS A 340 8.11 -33.74 -0.54
C LYS A 340 8.92 -32.48 -0.80
N PHE A 341 8.81 -31.47 0.06
CA PHE A 341 9.68 -30.31 -0.01
C PHE A 341 11.15 -30.68 0.29
N GLN A 342 11.40 -31.57 1.26
CA GLN A 342 12.75 -32.09 1.55
C GLN A 342 13.35 -32.84 0.35
N GLU A 343 12.57 -33.69 -0.31
CA GLU A 343 12.99 -34.38 -1.54
C GLU A 343 13.38 -33.37 -2.64
N LEU A 344 12.56 -32.34 -2.85
CA LEU A 344 12.84 -31.25 -3.80
C LEU A 344 14.15 -30.54 -3.46
N MET A 345 14.36 -30.17 -2.19
CA MET A 345 15.57 -29.50 -1.75
C MET A 345 16.83 -30.37 -1.96
N TYR A 346 16.72 -31.67 -1.72
CA TYR A 346 17.80 -32.63 -1.98
C TYR A 346 18.11 -32.80 -3.47
N GLN A 347 17.10 -32.81 -4.34
CA GLN A 347 17.28 -33.04 -5.77
C GLN A 347 17.82 -31.80 -6.50
N GLU A 348 17.23 -30.62 -6.26
CA GLU A 348 17.49 -29.43 -7.06
C GLU A 348 18.46 -28.44 -6.40
N TYR A 349 18.53 -28.44 -5.06
CA TYR A 349 19.19 -27.38 -4.30
C TYR A 349 20.32 -27.85 -3.39
N ARG A 350 20.70 -29.14 -3.42
CA ARG A 350 21.76 -29.73 -2.56
C ARG A 350 23.11 -29.05 -2.65
N GLN A 351 23.44 -28.42 -3.79
CA GLN A 351 24.72 -27.75 -4.01
C GLN A 351 24.67 -26.23 -3.73
N LYS A 352 23.52 -25.69 -3.31
CA LYS A 352 23.41 -24.27 -2.96
C LYS A 352 24.06 -23.98 -1.62
N ASP A 353 24.53 -22.74 -1.46
CA ASP A 353 25.15 -22.28 -0.23
C ASP A 353 24.10 -21.75 0.77
N GLU A 354 24.55 -21.56 2.01
CA GLU A 354 23.75 -21.01 3.10
C GLU A 354 23.15 -19.64 2.71
N LYS A 355 23.93 -18.77 2.08
CA LYS A 355 23.50 -17.43 1.65
C LYS A 355 22.35 -17.46 0.66
N PHE A 356 22.34 -18.39 -0.28
CA PHE A 356 21.23 -18.55 -1.22
C PHE A 356 19.93 -18.89 -0.50
N ILE A 357 19.96 -19.74 0.52
CA ILE A 357 18.75 -20.16 1.23
C ILE A 357 18.31 -19.17 2.30
N GLU A 358 19.23 -18.49 2.98
CA GLU A 358 18.86 -17.34 3.82
C GLU A 358 18.08 -16.30 3.00
N ARG A 359 18.45 -16.15 1.72
CA ARG A 359 17.74 -15.28 0.79
C ARG A 359 16.44 -15.86 0.24
N GLU A 360 16.43 -17.12 -0.18
CA GLU A 360 15.38 -17.67 -1.05
C GLU A 360 14.50 -18.74 -0.40
N GLY A 361 14.90 -19.31 0.74
CA GLY A 361 14.29 -20.51 1.34
C GLY A 361 12.80 -20.37 1.60
N ARG A 362 12.38 -19.22 2.14
CA ARG A 362 10.96 -18.89 2.35
C ARG A 362 10.20 -18.84 1.03
N LEU A 363 10.73 -18.11 0.06
CA LEU A 363 10.08 -17.98 -1.24
C LEU A 363 10.01 -19.33 -1.95
N LEU A 364 11.03 -20.19 -1.84
CA LEU A 364 11.00 -21.55 -2.38
C LEU A 364 9.87 -22.38 -1.74
N PHE A 365 9.79 -22.40 -0.40
CA PHE A 365 8.75 -23.15 0.30
C PHE A 365 7.34 -22.63 -0.04
N LEU A 366 7.13 -21.31 -0.02
CA LEU A 366 5.85 -20.72 -0.41
C LEU A 366 5.51 -21.02 -1.88
N THR A 367 6.51 -21.03 -2.77
CA THR A 367 6.30 -21.36 -4.19
C THR A 367 5.91 -22.82 -4.39
N PHE A 368 6.45 -23.72 -3.57
CA PHE A 368 6.06 -25.13 -3.54
C PHE A 368 4.67 -25.36 -2.91
N LEU A 369 4.37 -24.64 -1.84
CA LEU A 369 3.12 -24.76 -1.10
C LEU A 369 1.93 -24.15 -1.84
N LYS A 370 2.12 -23.01 -2.51
CA LYS A 370 1.03 -22.22 -3.12
C LYS A 370 0.12 -23.04 -4.05
N PRO A 371 0.63 -23.86 -5.00
CA PRO A 371 -0.20 -24.73 -5.83
C PRO A 371 -1.06 -25.70 -5.03
N ILE A 372 -0.53 -26.27 -3.94
CA ILE A 372 -1.20 -27.28 -3.11
C ILE A 372 -2.42 -26.70 -2.40
N ILE A 373 -2.31 -25.45 -1.94
CA ILE A 373 -3.37 -24.76 -1.20
C ILE A 373 -4.27 -23.91 -2.09
N ASN A 374 -4.03 -23.85 -3.41
CA ASN A 374 -4.82 -23.03 -4.32
C ASN A 374 -6.29 -23.49 -4.36
N GLY A 375 -7.19 -22.54 -4.63
CA GLY A 375 -8.64 -22.79 -4.67
C GLY A 375 -9.28 -22.82 -3.29
N ILE A 376 -8.86 -23.72 -2.40
CA ILE A 376 -9.51 -23.97 -1.10
C ILE A 376 -8.81 -23.23 0.06
N GLY A 377 -7.48 -23.29 0.12
CA GLY A 377 -6.71 -22.72 1.22
C GLY A 377 -6.48 -21.21 1.13
N PHE A 378 -5.95 -20.66 2.22
CA PHE A 378 -5.42 -19.32 2.39
C PHE A 378 -4.17 -19.45 3.26
N TYR A 379 -3.12 -18.69 2.96
CA TYR A 379 -1.96 -18.64 3.82
C TYR A 379 -1.68 -17.20 4.20
N ASP A 380 -1.04 -17.05 5.34
CA ASP A 380 -0.54 -15.79 5.81
C ASP A 380 0.83 -15.99 6.46
N VAL A 381 1.68 -14.96 6.38
CA VAL A 381 3.00 -14.95 7.01
C VAL A 381 2.94 -13.99 8.20
N GLU A 382 2.94 -14.51 9.42
CA GLU A 382 2.90 -13.69 10.62
C GLU A 382 4.31 -13.18 10.97
N THR A 383 4.50 -11.86 10.92
CA THR A 383 5.79 -11.18 11.19
C THR A 383 5.90 -10.64 12.62
N GLU A 384 4.84 -10.76 13.43
CA GLU A 384 4.76 -10.18 14.79
C GLU A 384 4.68 -11.26 15.87
N THR A 385 5.80 -11.96 16.09
CA THR A 385 6.04 -12.56 17.41
C THR A 385 7.17 -11.81 18.13
N ARG A 386 7.20 -11.92 19.47
CA ARG A 386 8.07 -11.14 20.40
C ARG A 386 9.54 -11.03 19.96
N ASN A 387 10.03 -11.98 19.17
CA ASN A 387 11.30 -11.89 18.43
C ASN A 387 11.02 -11.88 16.91
N SER A 388 10.84 -10.68 16.35
CA SER A 388 10.74 -10.29 14.92
C SER A 388 11.75 -10.88 13.89
N GLN A 389 12.43 -11.99 14.20
CA GLN A 389 13.10 -12.87 13.23
C GLN A 389 12.26 -14.11 12.90
N ARG A 390 11.18 -14.39 13.65
CA ARG A 390 10.26 -15.48 13.32
C ARG A 390 9.29 -15.03 12.25
N MET A 391 9.09 -15.88 11.26
CA MET A 391 8.07 -15.72 10.24
C MET A 391 7.34 -17.04 10.12
N ASP A 392 6.30 -17.17 10.94
CA ASP A 392 5.46 -18.35 10.99
C ASP A 392 4.50 -18.27 9.81
N ILE A 393 4.49 -19.33 8.99
CA ILE A 393 3.53 -19.47 7.91
C ILE A 393 2.31 -20.15 8.51
N VAL A 394 1.19 -19.44 8.52
CA VAL A 394 -0.09 -19.96 8.95
C VAL A 394 -0.89 -20.31 7.70
N VAL A 395 -1.25 -21.58 7.56
CA VAL A 395 -2.07 -22.08 6.47
C VAL A 395 -3.43 -22.44 7.01
N THR A 396 -4.47 -21.82 6.48
CA THR A 396 -5.86 -22.21 6.68
C THR A 396 -6.32 -23.01 5.45
N TYR A 397 -6.81 -24.23 5.66
CA TYR A 397 -7.37 -25.07 4.60
C TYR A 397 -8.70 -25.65 5.06
N GLY A 398 -9.79 -25.19 4.45
CA GLY A 398 -11.13 -25.44 4.99
C GLY A 398 -11.26 -24.83 6.39
N LYS A 399 -11.50 -25.66 7.41
CA LYS A 399 -11.56 -25.25 8.82
C LYS A 399 -10.27 -25.55 9.59
N ALA A 400 -9.32 -26.26 8.99
CA ALA A 400 -8.07 -26.64 9.63
C ALA A 400 -7.04 -25.51 9.52
N ARG A 401 -6.21 -25.35 10.55
CA ARG A 401 -5.11 -24.40 10.62
C ARG A 401 -3.80 -25.14 10.89
N TYR A 402 -2.77 -24.78 10.15
CA TYR A 402 -1.42 -25.34 10.26
C TYR A 402 -0.44 -24.21 10.49
N VAL A 403 0.43 -24.36 11.49
CA VAL A 403 1.52 -23.41 11.76
C VAL A 403 2.83 -24.06 11.37
N ILE A 404 3.55 -23.41 10.44
CA ILE A 404 4.87 -23.85 9.98
C ILE A 404 5.90 -22.78 10.34
N GLU A 405 6.84 -23.10 11.23
CA GLU A 405 7.99 -22.24 11.52
C GLU A 405 9.16 -22.59 10.59
N LEU A 406 9.73 -21.57 9.93
CA LEU A 406 10.93 -21.70 9.11
C LEU A 406 12.18 -21.31 9.91
N LYS A 407 13.22 -22.15 9.92
CA LYS A 407 14.49 -21.83 10.58
C LYS A 407 15.70 -22.17 9.74
N ILE A 408 16.75 -21.38 9.91
CA ILE A 408 18.10 -21.74 9.48
C ILE A 408 18.82 -22.38 10.68
N TRP A 409 19.48 -23.51 10.44
CA TRP A 409 20.27 -24.18 11.48
C TRP A 409 21.43 -23.30 11.94
N ARG A 410 21.47 -22.98 13.24
CA ARG A 410 22.56 -22.20 13.87
C ARG A 410 23.15 -22.89 15.11
N GLY A 411 22.95 -24.21 15.22
CA GLY A 411 23.40 -25.05 16.33
C GLY A 411 22.28 -25.45 17.30
N GLN A 412 22.55 -26.49 18.09
CA GLN A 412 21.54 -27.18 18.91
C GLN A 412 20.82 -26.28 19.92
N LYS A 413 21.51 -25.35 20.58
CA LYS A 413 20.88 -24.43 21.53
C LYS A 413 19.87 -23.49 20.86
N TYR A 414 20.13 -23.10 19.61
CA TYR A 414 19.24 -22.26 18.81
C TYR A 414 17.99 -23.04 18.40
N GLU A 415 18.18 -24.31 18.03
CA GLU A 415 17.12 -25.25 17.69
C GLU A 415 16.18 -25.54 18.88
N GLU A 416 16.71 -25.90 20.05
CA GLU A 416 15.92 -26.15 21.27
C GLU A 416 15.13 -24.90 21.70
N THR A 417 15.73 -23.72 21.53
CA THR A 417 15.03 -22.45 21.76
C THR A 417 13.88 -22.31 20.77
N GLY A 418 14.11 -22.67 19.51
CA GLY A 418 13.11 -22.68 18.47
C GLY A 418 11.91 -23.58 18.76
N HIS A 419 12.14 -24.80 19.22
CA HIS A 419 11.04 -25.72 19.56
C HIS A 419 10.12 -25.17 20.66
N LYS A 420 10.71 -24.61 21.72
CA LYS A 420 9.94 -23.98 22.82
C LYS A 420 9.13 -22.80 22.31
N GLN A 421 9.72 -22.02 21.42
CA GLN A 421 9.08 -20.85 20.82
C GLN A 421 7.86 -21.21 19.97
N LEU A 422 7.95 -22.28 19.17
CA LEU A 422 6.81 -22.81 18.43
C LEU A 422 5.74 -23.34 19.38
N ALA A 423 6.11 -24.11 20.41
CA ALA A 423 5.16 -24.63 21.39
C ALA A 423 4.38 -23.51 22.12
N GLU A 424 5.06 -22.45 22.54
CA GLU A 424 4.43 -21.26 23.13
C GLU A 424 3.43 -20.59 22.16
N TYR A 425 3.77 -20.53 20.87
CA TYR A 425 2.90 -19.93 19.86
C TYR A 425 1.67 -20.81 19.55
N LEU A 426 1.85 -22.13 19.48
CA LEU A 426 0.74 -23.08 19.35
C LEU A 426 -0.24 -23.00 20.52
N GLU A 427 0.26 -22.78 21.74
CA GLU A 427 -0.60 -22.55 22.92
C GLU A 427 -1.45 -21.29 22.76
N ILE A 428 -0.87 -20.17 22.30
CA ILE A 428 -1.61 -18.93 22.03
C ILE A 428 -2.69 -19.16 20.96
N LYS A 429 -2.39 -19.95 19.93
CA LYS A 429 -3.32 -20.28 18.84
C LYS A 429 -4.28 -21.43 19.16
N GLN A 430 -4.19 -22.02 20.37
CA GLN A 430 -4.97 -23.18 20.80
C GLN A 430 -4.87 -24.37 19.82
N LEU A 431 -3.65 -24.66 19.38
CA LEU A 431 -3.31 -25.79 18.53
C LEU A 431 -2.48 -26.80 19.32
N ASP A 432 -2.69 -28.09 19.04
CA ASP A 432 -1.93 -29.18 19.66
C ASP A 432 -0.71 -29.60 18.83
N GLU A 433 -0.76 -29.33 17.53
CA GLU A 433 0.23 -29.74 16.55
C GLU A 433 0.79 -28.53 15.77
N GLY A 434 2.09 -28.55 15.52
CA GLY A 434 2.77 -27.59 14.65
C GLY A 434 3.91 -28.22 13.87
N TYR A 435 4.46 -27.46 12.94
CA TYR A 435 5.43 -27.97 11.98
C TYR A 435 6.65 -27.07 11.94
N MET A 436 7.83 -27.68 11.77
CA MET A 436 9.08 -26.95 11.67
C MET A 436 9.86 -27.41 10.44
N LEU A 437 10.29 -26.44 9.64
CA LEU A 437 11.14 -26.67 8.48
C LEU A 437 12.50 -26.04 8.75
N VAL A 438 13.51 -26.88 8.95
CA VAL A 438 14.87 -26.47 9.32
C VAL A 438 15.79 -26.61 8.10
N PHE A 439 16.31 -25.50 7.64
CA PHE A 439 17.33 -25.46 6.60
C PHE A 439 18.72 -25.66 7.24
N ASP A 440 19.29 -26.87 7.13
CA ASP A 440 20.64 -27.20 7.63
C ASP A 440 21.59 -27.36 6.43
N PHE A 441 22.79 -26.78 6.44
CA PHE A 441 23.73 -26.88 5.31
C PHE A 441 25.08 -27.46 5.70
N ARG A 442 25.18 -28.09 6.87
CA ARG A 442 26.40 -28.80 7.27
C ARG A 442 26.71 -29.92 6.28
N LYS A 443 27.99 -30.02 5.88
CA LYS A 443 28.47 -31.16 5.09
C LYS A 443 28.29 -32.43 5.94
N GLY A 444 27.47 -33.36 5.47
CA GLY A 444 27.10 -34.57 6.22
C GLY A 444 25.92 -34.41 7.17
N LYS A 445 25.08 -33.38 7.00
CA LYS A 445 23.78 -33.29 7.68
C LYS A 445 22.96 -34.55 7.44
N GLU A 446 22.18 -34.93 8.44
CA GLU A 446 21.17 -35.96 8.31
C GLU A 446 19.85 -35.30 7.90
N TYR A 447 19.25 -35.81 6.83
CA TYR A 447 17.89 -35.49 6.47
C TYR A 447 16.99 -36.25 7.44
N THR A 448 16.28 -35.53 8.31
CA THR A 448 15.40 -36.13 9.31
C THR A 448 13.99 -35.59 9.13
N ASP A 449 13.03 -36.47 9.34
CA ASP A 449 11.62 -36.18 9.52
C ASP A 449 11.17 -36.90 10.80
N LYS A 450 10.68 -36.17 11.80
CA LYS A 450 10.28 -36.80 13.07
C LYS A 450 9.27 -35.98 13.84
N TRP A 451 8.43 -36.69 14.57
CA TRP A 451 7.62 -36.12 15.64
C TRP A 451 8.41 -36.01 16.94
N MET A 452 8.19 -34.92 17.65
CA MET A 452 8.69 -34.72 19.01
C MET A 452 7.65 -34.02 19.89
N GLU A 453 7.72 -34.26 21.20
CA GLU A 453 6.88 -33.59 22.19
C GLU A 453 7.66 -32.48 22.89
N VAL A 454 7.09 -31.28 22.90
CA VAL A 454 7.70 -30.09 23.50
C VAL A 454 6.63 -29.33 24.25
N GLN A 455 6.77 -29.23 25.57
CA GLN A 455 5.83 -28.49 26.44
C GLN A 455 4.35 -28.90 26.24
N GLY A 456 4.08 -30.19 25.99
CA GLY A 456 2.72 -30.70 25.78
C GLY A 456 2.17 -30.49 24.36
N LYS A 457 2.96 -29.95 23.44
CA LYS A 457 2.64 -29.82 22.01
C LYS A 457 3.41 -30.86 21.20
N ARG A 458 2.84 -31.28 20.08
CA ARG A 458 3.50 -32.17 19.10
C ARG A 458 4.05 -31.33 17.96
N ILE A 459 5.35 -31.47 17.69
CA ILE A 459 6.02 -30.76 16.59
C ILE A 459 6.55 -31.79 15.60
N TYR A 460 6.18 -31.64 14.32
CA TYR A 460 6.80 -32.39 13.23
C TYR A 460 7.90 -31.56 12.60
N GLU A 461 9.15 -32.02 12.73
CA GLU A 461 10.32 -31.33 12.21
C GLU A 461 10.85 -32.04 10.98
N VAL A 462 11.12 -31.26 9.93
CA VAL A 462 11.80 -31.71 8.71
C VAL A 462 13.07 -30.88 8.48
N VAL A 463 14.21 -31.56 8.36
CA VAL A 463 15.52 -30.94 8.10
C VAL A 463 15.86 -31.07 6.62
N VAL A 464 16.08 -29.95 5.91
CA VAL A 464 16.31 -29.90 4.46
C VAL A 464 17.68 -29.44 4.05
#